data_AF-A0A7V7BBU5-F1
#
_entry.id   AF-A0A7V7BBU5-F1
#
_cell.length_a   1.000
_cell.length_b   1.000
_cell.length_c   1.000
_cell.angle_alpha   90.00
_cell.angle_beta   90.00
_cell.angle_gamma   90.00
#
_symmetry.space_group_name_H-M   'P 1'
#
loop_
_entity.id
_entity.type
_entity.pdbx_description
1 polymer ?
#
loop_
_entity_poly.entity_id
_entity_poly.type
_entity_poly.pdbx_seq_one_letter_code
_entity_poly.pdbx_strand_id
1 'polypeptide(L)'
;MRRKSMYQNIDLQIPNLPVLGPTSFGKIIQYIYKSIVDEATAAEFYGALLRQAPDALHMEFIQHARQDELDHLQAFIKLYRHYTGKMPQYAPNPVQYPSYKAGILQALKSELEAAEFYRDVQLSTTDQLIRDTFYFAMVDELEHATQFSTLYHTL
;
A
#
# COMPACT_ATOMS: atom_id res chain seq x y z
N MET A 1 -22.50 44.40 36.11
CA MET A 1 -22.50 44.22 34.64
C MET A 1 -21.81 42.91 34.32
N ARG A 2 -22.47 42.04 33.55
CA ARG A 2 -22.04 40.67 33.20
C ARG A 2 -20.70 40.64 32.45
N ARG A 3 -19.84 39.66 32.74
CA ARG A 3 -19.29 38.74 31.73
C ARG A 3 -19.12 37.36 32.36
N LYS A 4 -20.12 36.49 32.18
CA LYS A 4 -19.94 35.04 32.33
C LYS A 4 -18.96 34.63 31.23
N SER A 5 -17.80 34.10 31.61
CA SER A 5 -16.89 33.44 30.69
C SER A 5 -17.63 32.26 30.06
N MET A 6 -17.93 32.39 28.78
CA MET A 6 -18.69 31.43 27.98
C MET A 6 -17.68 30.65 27.12
N TYR A 7 -16.72 30.01 27.76
CA TYR A 7 -15.99 28.91 27.12
C TYR A 7 -16.72 27.64 27.52
N GLN A 8 -17.72 27.30 26.70
CA GLN A 8 -18.28 25.95 26.70
C GLN A 8 -17.13 24.98 26.48
N ASN A 9 -17.03 23.96 27.34
CA ASN A 9 -16.27 22.75 27.04
C ASN A 9 -16.79 22.23 25.69
N ILE A 10 -16.06 22.51 24.62
CA ILE A 10 -16.24 21.79 23.38
C ILE A 10 -15.66 20.43 23.69
N ASP A 11 -16.55 19.46 23.85
CA ASP A 11 -16.23 18.05 23.93
C ASP A 11 -15.68 17.65 22.54
N LEU A 12 -14.46 18.10 22.25
CA LEU A 12 -13.71 17.70 21.07
C LEU A 12 -13.43 16.22 21.30
N GLN A 13 -14.30 15.35 20.79
CA GLN A 13 -14.04 13.93 20.69
C GLN A 13 -12.89 13.74 19.69
N ILE A 14 -11.67 14.01 20.15
CA ILE A 14 -10.45 13.67 19.43
C ILE A 14 -10.45 12.14 19.30
N PRO A 15 -10.28 11.58 18.08
CA PRO A 15 -10.21 10.14 17.91
C PRO A 15 -9.11 9.56 18.80
N ASN A 16 -9.46 8.56 19.60
CA ASN A 16 -8.45 7.78 20.32
C ASN A 16 -7.59 7.03 19.30
N LEU A 17 -6.28 7.00 19.52
CA LEU A 17 -5.37 6.24 18.70
C LEU A 17 -5.24 4.80 19.24
N PRO A 18 -5.20 3.79 18.36
CA PRO A 18 -5.35 3.87 16.91
C PRO A 18 -6.83 4.01 16.47
N VAL A 19 -7.08 4.74 15.37
CA VAL A 19 -8.44 5.18 14.94
C VAL A 19 -9.39 4.01 14.67
N LEU A 20 -8.90 2.90 14.10
CA LEU A 20 -9.70 1.70 13.83
C LEU A 20 -9.69 0.69 14.99
N GLY A 21 -9.12 1.08 16.15
CA GLY A 21 -8.90 0.19 17.27
C GLY A 21 -7.65 -0.67 17.12
N PRO A 22 -7.08 -1.15 18.23
CA PRO A 22 -5.79 -1.84 18.21
C PRO A 22 -5.94 -3.23 17.60
N THR A 23 -5.15 -3.50 16.57
CA THR A 23 -4.94 -4.86 16.07
C THR A 23 -3.86 -5.55 16.90
N SER A 24 -4.01 -6.85 17.17
CA SER A 24 -3.03 -7.61 17.93
C SER A 24 -1.68 -7.67 17.20
N PHE A 25 -0.58 -7.64 17.96
CA PHE A 25 0.76 -7.67 17.37
C PHE A 25 0.98 -8.87 16.44
N GLY A 26 0.52 -10.07 16.84
CA GLY A 26 0.61 -11.26 15.99
C GLY A 26 -0.12 -11.11 14.65
N LYS A 27 -1.23 -10.38 14.62
CA LYS A 27 -1.97 -10.08 13.40
C LYS A 27 -1.26 -9.04 12.53
N ILE A 28 -0.63 -8.02 13.15
CA ILE A 28 0.23 -7.07 12.43
C ILE A 28 1.40 -7.78 11.74
N ILE A 29 2.05 -8.76 12.40
CA ILE A 29 3.11 -9.55 11.76
C ILE A 29 2.59 -10.33 10.54
N GLN A 30 1.37 -10.86 10.61
CA GLN A 30 0.73 -11.51 9.45
C GLN A 30 0.47 -10.50 8.33
N TYR A 31 0.07 -9.27 8.64
CA TYR A 31 -0.13 -8.22 7.65
C TYR A 31 1.18 -7.78 6.99
N ILE A 32 2.26 -7.61 7.75
CA ILE A 32 3.59 -7.32 7.18
C ILE A 32 4.03 -8.45 6.25
N TYR A 33 3.83 -9.71 6.64
CA TYR A 33 4.15 -10.85 5.78
C TYR A 33 3.29 -10.88 4.51
N LYS A 34 2.00 -10.53 4.63
CA LYS A 34 1.10 -10.40 3.47
C LYS A 34 1.63 -9.34 2.50
N SER A 35 1.98 -8.14 2.98
CA SER A 35 2.57 -7.08 2.16
C SER A 35 3.81 -7.55 1.41
N ILE A 36 4.71 -8.30 2.04
CA ILE A 36 5.89 -8.88 1.36
C ILE A 36 5.49 -9.74 0.16
N VAL A 37 4.48 -10.58 0.32
CA VAL A 37 4.00 -11.46 -0.77
C VAL A 37 3.33 -10.63 -1.86
N ASP A 38 2.56 -9.61 -1.48
CA ASP A 38 1.83 -8.75 -2.41
C ASP A 38 2.80 -7.89 -3.25
N GLU A 39 3.76 -7.19 -2.63
CA GLU A 39 4.70 -6.33 -3.40
C GLU A 39 5.59 -7.15 -4.32
N ALA A 40 6.01 -8.35 -3.87
CA ALA A 40 6.75 -9.27 -4.72
C ALA A 40 5.90 -9.74 -5.91
N THR A 41 4.60 -9.91 -5.69
CA THR A 41 3.64 -10.27 -6.73
C THR A 41 3.44 -9.13 -7.73
N ALA A 42 3.26 -7.90 -7.23
CA ALA A 42 3.08 -6.69 -8.02
C ALA A 42 4.33 -6.41 -8.88
N ALA A 43 5.54 -6.45 -8.31
CA ALA A 43 6.79 -6.23 -9.06
C ALA A 43 7.00 -7.22 -10.23
N GLU A 44 6.66 -8.50 -10.04
CA GLU A 44 6.70 -9.52 -11.10
C GLU A 44 5.60 -9.28 -12.15
N PHE A 45 4.38 -8.99 -11.69
CA PHE A 45 3.24 -8.69 -12.55
C PHE A 45 3.50 -7.47 -13.44
N TYR A 46 4.01 -6.38 -12.88
CA TYR A 46 4.32 -5.16 -13.62
C TYR A 46 5.51 -5.36 -14.54
N GLY A 47 6.46 -6.23 -14.18
CA GLY A 47 7.49 -6.69 -15.10
C GLY A 47 6.92 -7.37 -16.34
N ALA A 48 5.84 -8.14 -16.20
CA ALA A 48 5.14 -8.77 -17.32
C ALA A 48 4.35 -7.76 -18.18
N LEU A 49 3.71 -6.77 -17.55
CA LEU A 49 3.04 -5.68 -18.28
C LEU A 49 4.03 -4.79 -19.03
N LEU A 50 5.16 -4.47 -18.41
CA LEU A 50 6.20 -3.62 -19.01
C LEU A 50 6.71 -4.21 -20.34
N ARG A 51 6.87 -5.53 -20.43
CA ARG A 51 7.27 -6.22 -21.67
C ARG A 51 6.22 -6.13 -22.79
N GLN A 52 4.99 -5.78 -22.46
CA GLN A 52 3.86 -5.65 -23.40
C GLN A 52 3.48 -4.18 -23.65
N ALA A 53 4.18 -3.23 -23.04
CA ALA A 53 3.87 -1.81 -23.15
C ALA A 53 3.90 -1.34 -24.62
N PRO A 54 2.83 -0.69 -25.12
CA PRO A 54 2.72 -0.30 -26.53
C PRO A 54 3.54 0.95 -26.89
N ASP A 55 3.85 1.80 -25.91
CA ASP A 55 4.52 3.08 -26.13
C ASP A 55 5.34 3.55 -24.91
N ALA A 56 5.97 4.72 -25.04
CA ALA A 56 6.84 5.30 -24.02
C ALA A 56 6.12 5.68 -22.72
N LEU A 57 4.88 6.17 -22.79
CA LEU A 57 4.11 6.55 -21.60
C LEU A 57 3.80 5.31 -20.75
N HIS A 58 3.36 4.24 -21.41
CA HIS A 58 3.13 2.96 -20.75
C HIS A 58 4.42 2.39 -20.14
N MET A 59 5.54 2.44 -20.86
CA MET A 59 6.82 1.97 -20.33
C MET A 59 7.25 2.77 -19.09
N GLU A 60 7.14 4.09 -19.14
CA GLU A 60 7.51 4.98 -18.04
C GLU A 60 6.72 4.69 -16.77
N PHE A 61 5.38 4.72 -16.85
CA PHE A 61 4.52 4.55 -15.68
C PHE A 61 4.63 3.15 -15.07
N ILE A 62 4.68 2.09 -15.91
CA ILE A 62 4.79 0.72 -15.40
C ILE A 62 6.17 0.46 -14.80
N GLN A 63 7.23 1.01 -15.39
CA GLN A 63 8.58 0.87 -14.86
C GLN A 63 8.75 1.62 -13.54
N HIS A 64 8.12 2.78 -13.40
CA HIS A 64 8.10 3.55 -12.16
C HIS A 64 7.40 2.76 -11.04
N ALA A 65 6.14 2.37 -11.23
CA ALA A 65 5.40 1.58 -10.24
C ALA A 65 6.16 0.31 -9.86
N ARG A 66 6.69 -0.44 -10.84
CA ARG A 66 7.50 -1.64 -10.56
C ARG A 66 8.72 -1.36 -9.69
N GLN A 67 9.37 -0.20 -9.83
CA GLN A 67 10.54 0.14 -9.04
C GLN A 67 10.15 0.43 -7.60
N ASP A 68 9.05 1.16 -7.40
CA ASP A 68 8.52 1.48 -6.07
C ASP A 68 8.06 0.20 -5.35
N GLU A 69 7.43 -0.76 -6.05
CA GLU A 69 7.10 -2.08 -5.50
C GLU A 69 8.32 -2.85 -4.95
N LEU A 70 9.46 -2.76 -5.65
CA LEU A 70 10.69 -3.40 -5.18
C LEU A 70 11.22 -2.72 -3.92
N ASP A 71 11.07 -1.40 -3.80
CA ASP A 71 11.47 -0.63 -2.64
C ASP A 71 10.53 -0.87 -1.45
N HIS A 72 9.21 -0.95 -1.68
CA HIS A 72 8.20 -1.38 -0.70
C HIS A 72 8.51 -2.79 -0.18
N LEU A 73 8.78 -3.74 -1.08
CA LEU A 73 9.16 -5.11 -0.73
C LEU A 73 10.38 -5.13 0.21
N GLN A 74 11.44 -4.36 -0.11
CA GLN A 74 12.61 -4.26 0.75
C GLN A 74 12.28 -3.63 2.11
N ALA A 75 11.42 -2.61 2.14
CA ALA A 75 10.98 -1.98 3.38
C ALA A 75 10.23 -2.99 4.28
N PHE A 76 9.26 -3.73 3.73
CA PHE A 76 8.50 -4.72 4.47
C PHE A 76 9.35 -5.92 4.91
N ILE A 77 10.33 -6.38 4.12
CA ILE A 77 11.28 -7.42 4.55
C ILE A 77 12.10 -6.95 5.75
N LYS A 78 12.62 -5.72 5.72
CA LYS A 78 13.37 -5.12 6.84
C LYS A 78 12.47 -5.01 8.08
N LEU A 79 11.23 -4.57 7.90
CA LEU A 79 10.23 -4.44 8.97
C LEU A 79 9.92 -5.81 9.60
N TYR A 80 9.64 -6.83 8.79
CA TYR A 80 9.38 -8.19 9.26
C TYR A 80 10.56 -8.74 10.05
N ARG A 81 11.78 -8.57 9.52
CA ARG A 81 13.00 -9.01 10.20
C ARG A 81 13.21 -8.26 11.51
N HIS A 82 12.92 -6.97 11.56
CA HIS A 82 13.05 -6.16 12.76
C HIS A 82 12.20 -6.74 13.91
N TYR A 83 10.94 -7.07 13.65
CA TYR A 83 10.03 -7.56 14.69
C TYR A 83 10.15 -9.06 15.00
N THR A 84 10.54 -9.88 14.02
CA THR A 84 10.57 -11.34 14.19
C THR A 84 11.97 -11.92 14.42
N GLY A 85 13.01 -11.14 14.11
CA GLY A 85 14.41 -11.59 14.07
C GLY A 85 14.73 -12.55 12.91
N LYS A 86 13.78 -12.83 12.02
CA LYS A 86 13.89 -13.84 10.96
C LYS A 86 13.79 -13.21 9.58
N MET A 87 14.51 -13.77 8.61
CA MET A 87 14.24 -13.47 7.20
C MET A 87 12.94 -14.16 6.78
N PRO A 88 12.03 -13.45 6.10
CA PRO A 88 10.80 -14.05 5.58
C PRO A 88 11.16 -15.04 4.45
N GLN A 89 10.48 -16.18 4.41
CA GLN A 89 10.47 -17.07 3.26
C GLN A 89 9.14 -16.85 2.55
N TYR A 90 9.17 -16.33 1.32
CA TYR A 90 7.98 -15.97 0.55
C TYR A 90 8.16 -16.37 -0.91
N ALA A 91 7.04 -16.49 -1.62
CA ALA A 91 7.00 -16.65 -3.07
C ALA A 91 5.87 -15.77 -3.63
N PRO A 92 6.10 -15.05 -4.74
CA PRO A 92 5.05 -14.26 -5.38
C PRO A 92 3.96 -15.16 -5.97
N ASN A 93 2.73 -14.66 -6.02
CA ASN A 93 1.58 -15.34 -6.60
C ASN A 93 1.43 -14.94 -8.07
N PRO A 94 1.57 -15.85 -9.05
CA PRO A 94 1.48 -15.48 -10.46
C PRO A 94 0.13 -14.85 -10.82
N VAL A 95 0.15 -13.65 -11.40
CA VAL A 95 -1.05 -12.96 -11.90
C VAL A 95 -1.28 -13.30 -13.36
N GLN A 96 -2.49 -13.79 -13.67
CA GLN A 96 -2.90 -14.11 -15.05
C GLN A 96 -3.93 -13.08 -15.52
N TYR A 97 -3.80 -12.65 -16.77
CA TYR A 97 -4.71 -11.69 -17.39
C TYR A 97 -4.86 -12.00 -18.89
N PRO A 98 -6.08 -11.89 -19.45
CA PRO A 98 -6.38 -12.35 -20.81
C PRO A 98 -5.90 -11.39 -21.91
N SER A 99 -5.54 -10.15 -21.58
CA SER A 99 -5.03 -9.15 -22.51
C SER A 99 -4.28 -8.05 -21.75
N TYR A 100 -3.45 -7.28 -22.45
CA TYR A 100 -2.73 -6.15 -21.86
C TYR A 100 -3.67 -5.16 -21.16
N LYS A 101 -4.80 -4.78 -21.80
CA LYS A 101 -5.81 -3.89 -21.21
C LYS A 101 -6.46 -4.48 -19.95
N ALA A 102 -6.73 -5.79 -19.94
CA ALA A 102 -7.23 -6.46 -18.74
C ALA A 102 -6.17 -6.49 -17.63
N GLY A 103 -4.89 -6.63 -17.98
CA GLY A 103 -3.77 -6.53 -17.04
C GLY A 103 -3.65 -5.15 -16.42
N ILE A 104 -3.73 -4.07 -17.21
CA ILE A 104 -3.73 -2.70 -16.68
C ILE A 104 -4.91 -2.45 -15.73
N LEU A 105 -6.11 -2.94 -16.08
CA LEU A 105 -7.27 -2.84 -15.18
C LEU A 105 -7.09 -3.64 -13.88
N GLN A 106 -6.44 -4.80 -13.96
CA GLN A 106 -6.15 -5.61 -12.77
C GLN A 106 -5.12 -4.91 -11.88
N ALA A 107 -4.06 -4.34 -12.45
CA ALA A 107 -3.08 -3.54 -11.71
C ALA A 107 -3.76 -2.38 -10.96
N LEU A 108 -4.53 -1.56 -11.68
CA LEU A 108 -5.33 -0.47 -11.07
C LEU A 108 -6.15 -0.92 -9.85
N LYS A 109 -6.86 -2.05 -9.95
CA LYS A 109 -7.68 -2.54 -8.84
C LYS A 109 -6.85 -3.02 -7.67
N SER A 110 -5.76 -3.74 -7.96
CA SER A 110 -4.84 -4.23 -6.94
C SER A 110 -4.18 -3.09 -6.17
N GLU A 111 -3.82 -1.99 -6.84
CA GLU A 111 -3.28 -0.79 -6.19
C GLU A 111 -4.28 -0.14 -5.23
N LEU A 112 -5.54 0.01 -5.65
CA LEU A 112 -6.59 0.57 -4.79
C LEU A 112 -6.84 -0.32 -3.57
N GLU A 113 -6.86 -1.64 -3.75
CA GLU A 113 -7.00 -2.61 -2.67
C GLU A 113 -5.80 -2.57 -1.70
N ALA A 114 -4.58 -2.41 -2.22
CA ALA A 114 -3.36 -2.28 -1.42
C ALA A 114 -3.36 -0.98 -0.59
N ALA A 115 -3.69 0.17 -1.21
CA ALA A 115 -3.81 1.45 -0.51
C ALA A 115 -4.83 1.39 0.63
N GLU A 116 -6.01 0.78 0.41
CA GLU A 116 -7.01 0.60 1.47
C GLU A 116 -6.51 -0.30 2.60
N PHE A 117 -5.87 -1.42 2.26
CA PHE A 117 -5.28 -2.32 3.24
C PHE A 117 -4.19 -1.62 4.07
N TYR A 118 -3.30 -0.86 3.44
CA TYR A 118 -2.20 -0.18 4.13
C TYR A 118 -2.69 0.95 5.04
N ARG A 119 -3.68 1.72 4.60
CA ARG A 119 -4.41 2.67 5.44
C ARG A 119 -4.95 1.98 6.70
N ASP A 120 -5.62 0.84 6.53
CA ASP A 120 -6.26 0.14 7.64
C ASP A 120 -5.24 -0.38 8.65
N VAL A 121 -4.09 -0.90 8.19
CA VAL A 121 -2.98 -1.29 9.07
C VAL A 121 -2.41 -0.08 9.81
N GLN A 122 -2.12 1.02 9.10
CA GLN A 122 -1.61 2.25 9.69
C GLN A 122 -2.55 2.77 10.78
N LEU A 123 -3.87 2.74 10.54
CA LEU A 123 -4.89 3.21 11.48
C LEU A 123 -5.26 2.20 12.58
N SER A 124 -4.61 1.03 12.63
CA SER A 124 -4.86 -0.04 13.62
C SER A 124 -3.71 -0.25 14.62
N THR A 125 -2.67 0.58 14.57
CA THR A 125 -1.51 0.51 15.47
C THR A 125 -0.99 1.91 15.85
N THR A 126 -0.33 2.01 17.00
CA THR A 126 0.38 3.21 17.47
C THR A 126 1.89 3.13 17.26
N ASP A 127 2.40 1.98 16.80
CA ASP A 127 3.81 1.80 16.49
C ASP A 127 4.20 2.64 15.27
N GLN A 128 5.08 3.63 15.49
CA GLN A 128 5.49 4.58 14.45
C GLN A 128 6.21 3.93 13.29
N LEU A 129 7.04 2.90 13.54
CA LEU A 129 7.79 2.26 12.47
C LEU A 129 6.84 1.50 11.53
N ILE A 130 5.83 0.82 12.08
CA ILE A 130 4.78 0.19 11.27
C ILE A 130 3.99 1.26 10.54
N ARG A 131 3.52 2.31 11.25
CA ARG A 131 2.69 3.37 10.64
C ARG A 131 3.38 4.04 9.46
N ASP A 132 4.64 4.41 9.61
CA ASP A 132 5.36 5.16 8.57
C ASP A 132 5.74 4.26 7.39
N THR A 133 6.06 2.98 7.64
CA THR A 133 6.33 2.02 6.55
C THR A 133 5.09 1.75 5.70
N PHE A 134 3.93 1.55 6.34
CA PHE A 134 2.67 1.37 5.61
C PHE A 134 2.18 2.66 4.96
N TYR A 135 2.42 3.82 5.57
CA TYR A 135 2.08 5.12 4.96
C TYR A 135 2.89 5.39 3.70
N PHE A 136 4.19 5.08 3.74
CA PHE A 136 5.09 5.19 2.59
C PHE A 136 4.54 4.41 1.39
N ALA A 137 4.27 3.11 1.54
CA ALA A 137 3.70 2.31 0.44
C ALA A 137 2.31 2.80 0.02
N MET A 138 1.43 3.12 0.99
CA MET A 138 0.05 3.56 0.71
C MET A 138 -0.05 4.78 -0.22
N VAL A 139 0.83 5.77 -0.06
CA VAL A 139 0.75 6.98 -0.90
C VAL A 139 1.20 6.70 -2.33
N ASP A 140 2.20 5.85 -2.50
CA ASP A 140 2.72 5.44 -3.80
C ASP A 140 1.68 4.54 -4.52
N GLU A 141 0.97 3.66 -3.82
CA GLU A 141 -0.12 2.86 -4.44
C GLU A 141 -1.26 3.74 -5.00
N LEU A 142 -1.57 4.87 -4.36
CA LEU A 142 -2.56 5.82 -4.89
C LEU A 142 -2.05 6.54 -6.14
N GLU A 143 -0.75 6.81 -6.22
CA GLU A 143 -0.10 7.31 -7.43
C GLU A 143 -0.14 6.24 -8.53
N HIS A 144 0.26 5.00 -8.25
CA HIS A 144 0.22 3.88 -9.18
C HIS A 144 -1.19 3.66 -9.73
N ALA A 145 -2.22 3.67 -8.87
CA ALA A 145 -3.61 3.60 -9.30
C ALA A 145 -3.95 4.74 -10.29
N THR A 146 -3.50 5.96 -10.03
CA THR A 146 -3.72 7.10 -10.94
C THR A 146 -3.00 6.90 -12.29
N GLN A 147 -1.77 6.37 -12.25
CA GLN A 147 -0.98 6.04 -13.44
C GLN A 147 -1.66 4.93 -14.27
N PHE A 148 -2.01 3.78 -13.67
CA PHE A 148 -2.69 2.69 -14.37
C PHE A 148 -4.07 3.08 -14.89
N SER A 149 -4.82 3.91 -14.16
CA SER A 149 -6.07 4.50 -14.65
C SER A 149 -5.84 5.34 -15.90
N THR A 150 -4.79 6.18 -15.91
CA THR A 150 -4.41 6.97 -17.09
C THR A 150 -4.12 6.06 -18.28
N LEU A 151 -3.28 5.04 -18.10
CA LEU A 151 -2.93 4.07 -19.15
C LEU A 151 -4.18 3.34 -19.68
N TYR A 152 -5.09 2.90 -18.79
CA TYR A 152 -6.31 2.18 -19.18
C TYR A 152 -7.18 2.98 -20.16
N HIS A 153 -7.27 4.30 -19.98
CA HIS A 153 -8.08 5.18 -20.83
C HIS A 153 -7.42 5.53 -22.17
N THR A 154 -6.15 5.16 -22.37
CA THR A 154 -5.45 5.30 -23.67
C THR A 154 -5.53 4.04 -24.55
N LEU A 155 -6.01 2.92 -23.99
CA LEU A 155 -6.13 1.60 -24.65
C LEU A 155 -7.50 1.35 -25.29
#